data_AF-A0A0L6WBK7-F1
#
_entry.id   AF-A0A0L6WBK7-F1
#
_cell.length_a   1.000
_cell.length_b   1.000
_cell.length_c   1.000
_cell.angle_alpha   90.00
_cell.angle_beta   90.00
_cell.angle_gamma   90.00
#
_symmetry.space_group_name_H-M   'P 1'
#
loop_
_entity.id
_entity.type
_entity.pdbx_description
1 polymer ?
#
loop_
_entity_poly.entity_id
_entity_poly.type
_entity_poly.pdbx_seq_one_letter_code
_entity_poly.pdbx_strand_id
1 'polypeptide(L)'
;MASFVARRATFNIRTVYSRRPLHNTPILLRKKGAVEIEDLFSDEVVGDLIPSEPVPRNKPSPSAGPAKTAVAKPAPKASMARFNQILAFLTPRLGRTATVKTPMVRNSVWVQLVQLATTQQQLETITGMFAGWTETGHKFENSFSELFVRRCEELKCPLLALKVYGECAKYSLPLSLPAARQLLHSLHQKYPIETVMTAAALYDVHNLPSVSQDIVSASLVASACFKHNSKHSLTVANVLVPQIKSLFGGYQPKPLAEEGTEQAPASIPGAFSEKPSTWLKWTLKKIDKATYKQKGKRDKAIRRWRERSEHIIAPASF
;
A
#
# COMPACT_ATOMS: atom_id res chain seq x y z
N MET A 1 -42.02 -4.70 49.01
CA MET A 1 -43.18 -5.11 48.18
C MET A 1 -43.07 -4.42 46.83
N ALA A 2 -43.49 -5.13 45.77
CA ALA A 2 -43.63 -4.70 44.36
C ALA A 2 -42.37 -4.72 43.47
N SER A 3 -42.13 -5.90 42.90
CA SER A 3 -41.38 -6.16 41.66
C SER A 3 -42.05 -5.53 40.45
N PHE A 4 -41.26 -5.08 39.46
CA PHE A 4 -41.70 -5.01 38.07
C PHE A 4 -40.64 -5.65 37.17
N VAL A 5 -41.00 -6.84 36.67
CA VAL A 5 -40.30 -7.60 35.63
C VAL A 5 -40.98 -7.27 34.32
N ALA A 6 -40.27 -6.69 33.36
CA ALA A 6 -40.74 -6.54 31.98
C ALA A 6 -39.86 -7.40 31.06
N ARG A 7 -40.50 -8.44 30.51
CA ARG A 7 -40.03 -9.31 29.43
C ARG A 7 -40.37 -8.70 28.06
N ARG A 8 -39.70 -9.22 27.02
CA ARG A 8 -39.98 -9.17 25.56
C ARG A 8 -39.17 -8.09 24.80
N ALA A 9 -38.69 -8.33 23.58
CA ALA A 9 -38.66 -9.50 22.71
C ALA A 9 -37.49 -9.35 21.71
N THR A 10 -36.83 -10.45 21.41
CA THR A 10 -35.83 -10.57 20.33
C THR A 10 -36.54 -10.70 18.99
N PHE A 11 -36.44 -9.70 18.12
CA PHE A 11 -36.78 -9.83 16.71
C PHE A 11 -35.51 -10.10 15.89
N ASN A 12 -35.44 -11.32 15.38
CA ASN A 12 -34.34 -11.85 14.59
C ASN A 12 -34.73 -11.75 13.11
N ILE A 13 -34.39 -10.63 12.46
CA ILE A 13 -34.68 -10.42 11.04
C ILE A 13 -33.56 -11.10 10.23
N ARG A 14 -33.81 -12.34 9.81
CA ARG A 14 -33.02 -13.02 8.77
C ARG A 14 -33.44 -12.48 7.40
N THR A 15 -32.71 -11.50 6.89
CA THR A 15 -32.77 -11.14 5.46
C THR A 15 -32.10 -12.24 4.63
N VAL A 16 -32.93 -13.08 4.01
CA VAL A 16 -32.52 -14.03 2.98
C VAL A 16 -32.30 -13.24 1.68
N TYR A 17 -31.03 -13.06 1.30
CA TYR A 17 -30.69 -12.53 -0.02
C TYR A 17 -30.99 -13.59 -1.08
N SER A 18 -32.09 -13.40 -1.80
CA SER A 18 -32.39 -14.11 -3.04
C SER A 18 -31.32 -13.76 -4.08
N ARG A 19 -30.41 -14.70 -4.35
CA ARG A 19 -29.43 -14.59 -5.44
C ARG A 19 -30.18 -14.71 -6.76
N ARG A 20 -30.11 -13.67 -7.59
CA ARG A 20 -30.55 -13.74 -8.99
C ARG A 20 -29.71 -14.79 -9.71
N PRO A 21 -30.31 -15.82 -10.33
CA PRO A 21 -29.57 -16.75 -11.18
C PRO A 21 -29.11 -15.99 -12.43
N LEU A 22 -27.79 -15.83 -12.59
CA LEU A 22 -27.22 -15.42 -13.87
C LEU A 22 -27.51 -16.53 -14.87
N HIS A 23 -28.24 -16.20 -15.92
CA HIS A 23 -28.50 -17.08 -17.05
C HIS A 23 -27.16 -17.54 -17.64
N ASN A 24 -26.84 -18.82 -17.42
CA ASN A 24 -25.69 -19.48 -18.00
C ASN A 24 -26.18 -20.13 -19.31
N THR A 25 -26.04 -19.42 -20.43
CA THR A 25 -26.31 -20.00 -21.74
C THR A 25 -25.11 -20.81 -22.21
N PRO A 26 -25.26 -22.09 -22.57
CA PRO A 26 -24.17 -22.90 -23.08
C PRO A 26 -23.84 -22.47 -24.51
N ILE A 27 -22.68 -21.83 -24.70
CA ILE A 27 -22.13 -21.61 -26.04
C ILE A 27 -21.62 -22.95 -26.56
N LEU A 28 -22.38 -23.47 -27.52
CA LEU A 28 -22.09 -24.66 -28.31
C LEU A 28 -20.73 -24.54 -28.99
N LEU A 29 -19.90 -25.54 -28.75
CA LEU A 29 -18.77 -25.92 -29.58
C LEU A 29 -19.23 -26.13 -31.03
N ARG A 30 -18.76 -25.28 -31.96
CA ARG A 30 -18.56 -25.71 -33.35
C ARG A 30 -17.23 -25.23 -33.89
N LYS A 31 -16.57 -26.17 -34.55
CA LYS A 31 -15.22 -26.18 -35.07
C LYS A 31 -15.24 -25.78 -36.55
N LYS A 32 -14.18 -25.06 -36.96
CA LYS A 32 -13.65 -24.80 -38.32
C LYS A 32 -14.37 -23.79 -39.22
N GLY A 33 -13.65 -22.70 -39.45
CA GLY A 33 -13.68 -21.87 -40.65
C GLY A 33 -12.54 -20.85 -40.52
N ALA A 34 -11.44 -21.07 -41.24
CA ALA A 34 -10.38 -20.07 -41.33
C ALA A 34 -10.95 -18.88 -42.10
N VAL A 35 -11.14 -17.77 -41.39
CA VAL A 35 -11.44 -16.47 -42.01
C VAL A 35 -10.21 -15.62 -41.78
N GLU A 36 -9.52 -15.40 -42.89
CA GLU A 36 -8.47 -14.42 -43.09
C GLU A 36 -9.07 -13.04 -42.82
N ILE A 37 -8.65 -12.40 -41.73
CA ILE A 37 -9.07 -11.04 -41.41
C ILE A 37 -8.14 -10.13 -42.20
N GLU A 38 -8.67 -9.59 -43.30
CA GLU A 38 -8.09 -8.48 -44.03
C GLU A 38 -7.78 -7.31 -43.08
N ASP A 39 -6.55 -6.83 -43.21
CA ASP A 39 -5.94 -5.73 -42.50
C ASP A 39 -6.63 -4.40 -42.87
N LEU A 40 -7.55 -3.98 -42.01
CA LEU A 40 -8.39 -2.78 -42.16
C LEU A 40 -7.69 -1.48 -41.68
N PHE A 41 -6.35 -1.43 -41.71
CA PHE A 41 -5.55 -0.22 -41.47
C PHE A 41 -4.42 -0.02 -42.50
N SER A 42 -4.65 -0.39 -43.76
CA SER A 42 -3.83 0.12 -44.86
C SER A 42 -4.38 1.46 -45.33
N ASP A 43 -3.86 2.55 -44.75
CA ASP A 43 -4.01 3.90 -45.31
C ASP A 43 -2.70 4.29 -46.00
N GLU A 44 -2.86 4.67 -47.26
CA GLU A 44 -1.84 4.96 -48.24
C GLU A 44 -1.10 6.27 -47.92
N VAL A 45 0.23 6.28 -47.97
CA VAL A 45 0.99 7.44 -48.46
C VAL A 45 2.23 6.94 -49.23
N VAL A 46 2.14 7.02 -50.57
CA VAL A 46 3.15 7.48 -51.56
C VAL A 46 4.63 7.21 -51.21
N GLY A 47 5.49 6.53 -51.98
CA GLY A 47 5.55 6.20 -53.40
C GLY A 47 7.02 6.37 -53.82
N ASP A 48 7.67 5.32 -54.36
CA ASP A 48 8.70 5.41 -55.43
C ASP A 48 9.32 4.05 -55.80
N LEU A 49 9.03 3.63 -57.04
CA LEU A 49 9.95 3.13 -58.10
C LEU A 49 11.04 2.08 -57.75
N ILE A 50 10.87 0.83 -58.23
CA ILE A 50 11.73 0.07 -59.18
C ILE A 50 11.22 -1.40 -59.31
N PRO A 51 11.20 -2.05 -60.51
CA PRO A 51 10.51 -3.33 -60.76
C PRO A 51 11.40 -4.59 -60.97
N SER A 52 10.75 -5.77 -60.85
CA SER A 52 11.06 -7.13 -61.44
C SER A 52 12.16 -7.97 -60.74
N GLU A 53 12.14 -9.29 -60.50
CA GLU A 53 11.34 -10.49 -60.88
C GLU A 53 11.81 -11.72 -59.98
N PRO A 54 11.36 -13.01 -60.10
CA PRO A 54 10.94 -13.81 -58.92
C PRO A 54 11.53 -15.24 -58.67
N VAL A 55 11.18 -15.82 -57.49
CA VAL A 55 11.13 -17.25 -56.98
C VAL A 55 12.47 -18.06 -56.83
N PRO A 56 12.59 -19.21 -56.08
CA PRO A 56 11.76 -19.88 -55.02
C PRO A 56 12.46 -20.46 -53.74
N ARG A 57 11.61 -20.81 -52.75
CA ARG A 57 11.64 -21.95 -51.77
C ARG A 57 12.92 -22.28 -50.97
N ASN A 58 12.84 -22.24 -49.62
CA ASN A 58 12.60 -23.43 -48.76
C ASN A 58 12.87 -23.22 -47.24
N LYS A 59 11.98 -23.86 -46.45
CA LYS A 59 12.15 -24.48 -45.12
C LYS A 59 12.04 -23.67 -43.80
N PRO A 60 11.52 -24.32 -42.74
CA PRO A 60 10.85 -23.67 -41.61
C PRO A 60 11.77 -23.47 -40.40
N SER A 61 11.45 -22.47 -39.58
CA SER A 61 12.08 -22.23 -38.27
C SER A 61 11.01 -22.16 -37.16
N PRO A 62 11.40 -22.40 -35.90
CA PRO A 62 10.58 -23.07 -34.90
C PRO A 62 9.62 -22.15 -34.16
N SER A 63 8.54 -22.78 -33.69
CA SER A 63 7.58 -22.33 -32.68
C SER A 63 8.20 -21.42 -31.61
N ALA A 64 7.88 -20.12 -31.69
CA ALA A 64 8.04 -19.18 -30.60
C ALA A 64 6.73 -19.17 -29.78
N GLY A 65 6.81 -19.63 -28.53
CA GLY A 65 5.73 -19.51 -27.56
C GLY A 65 5.42 -18.04 -27.24
N PRO A 66 4.24 -17.77 -26.65
CA PRO A 66 3.75 -16.41 -26.46
C PRO A 66 4.66 -15.65 -25.48
N ALA A 67 5.36 -14.64 -26.01
CA ALA A 67 6.14 -13.71 -25.22
C ALA A 67 5.22 -12.97 -24.25
N LYS A 68 5.44 -13.18 -22.95
CA LYS A 68 4.90 -12.34 -21.89
C LYS A 68 5.40 -10.92 -22.15
N THR A 69 4.50 -10.03 -22.56
CA THR A 69 4.79 -8.61 -22.77
C THR A 69 5.15 -8.02 -21.41
N ALA A 70 6.45 -8.00 -21.08
CA ALA A 70 6.95 -7.25 -19.96
C ALA A 70 6.64 -5.78 -20.24
N VAL A 71 5.76 -5.18 -19.46
CA VAL A 71 5.46 -3.74 -19.52
C VAL A 71 6.75 -3.00 -19.20
N ALA A 72 7.46 -2.58 -20.26
CA ALA A 72 8.70 -1.83 -20.13
C ALA A 72 8.43 -0.54 -19.36
N LYS A 73 9.21 -0.28 -18.30
CA LYS A 73 9.15 0.99 -17.59
C LYS A 73 9.45 2.12 -18.61
N PRO A 74 8.58 3.14 -18.72
CA PRO A 74 8.80 4.21 -19.69
C PRO A 74 10.10 4.95 -19.38
N ALA A 75 10.80 5.36 -20.44
CA ALA A 75 12.02 6.16 -20.33
C ALA A 75 11.77 7.43 -19.48
N PRO A 76 12.75 7.90 -18.70
CA PRO A 76 12.57 8.98 -17.73
C PRO A 76 12.05 10.29 -18.35
N LYS A 77 12.47 10.62 -19.58
CA LYS A 77 11.97 11.79 -20.34
C LYS A 77 10.50 11.66 -20.71
N ALA A 78 10.05 10.47 -21.12
CA ALA A 78 8.65 10.20 -21.45
C ALA A 78 7.76 10.25 -20.18
N SER A 79 8.29 9.82 -19.03
CA SER A 79 7.58 9.91 -17.75
C SER A 79 7.31 11.36 -17.32
N MET A 80 8.30 12.26 -17.50
CA MET A 80 8.14 13.68 -17.17
C MET A 80 7.12 14.37 -18.09
N ALA A 81 7.14 14.08 -19.39
CA ALA A 81 6.16 14.63 -20.32
C ALA A 81 4.73 14.22 -19.94
N ARG A 82 4.51 12.94 -19.60
CA ARG A 82 3.21 12.45 -19.11
C ARG A 82 2.79 13.09 -17.80
N PHE A 83 3.72 13.27 -16.86
CA PHE A 83 3.46 13.97 -15.60
C PHE A 83 2.95 15.39 -15.85
N ASN A 84 3.67 16.16 -16.67
CA ASN A 84 3.29 17.54 -17.00
C ASN A 84 1.95 17.61 -17.75
N GLN A 85 1.69 16.65 -18.64
CA GLN A 85 0.41 16.57 -19.35
C GLN A 85 -0.76 16.37 -18.39
N ILE A 86 -0.64 15.46 -17.42
CA ILE A 86 -1.68 15.23 -16.42
C ILE A 86 -1.83 16.46 -15.51
N LEU A 87 -0.73 17.10 -15.14
CA LEU A 87 -0.76 18.31 -14.31
C LEU A 87 -1.47 19.48 -15.02
N ALA A 88 -1.16 19.70 -16.30
CA ALA A 88 -1.83 20.69 -17.14
C ALA A 88 -3.33 20.38 -17.33
N PHE A 89 -3.70 19.09 -17.35
CA PHE A 89 -5.10 18.67 -17.37
C PHE A 89 -5.84 18.96 -16.05
N LEU A 90 -5.20 18.73 -14.91
CA LEU A 90 -5.78 18.92 -13.57
C LEU A 90 -5.93 20.39 -13.19
N THR A 91 -4.89 21.20 -13.38
CA THR A 91 -4.81 22.57 -12.88
C THR A 91 -6.06 23.44 -13.18
N PRO A 92 -6.58 23.50 -14.42
CA PRO A 92 -7.76 24.33 -14.71
C PRO A 92 -9.10 23.73 -14.23
N ARG A 93 -9.09 22.51 -13.68
CA ARG A 93 -10.29 21.74 -13.31
C ARG A 93 -10.46 21.57 -11.80
N LEU A 94 -9.55 22.11 -10.99
CA LEU A 94 -9.58 22.01 -9.53
C LEU A 94 -10.04 23.33 -8.89
N GLY A 95 -10.54 23.23 -7.66
CA GLY A 95 -10.95 24.37 -6.83
C GLY A 95 -12.43 24.76 -6.98
N ARG A 96 -12.87 25.64 -6.08
CA ARG A 96 -14.27 26.10 -6.00
C ARG A 96 -14.79 26.75 -7.29
N THR A 97 -13.93 27.43 -8.04
CA THR A 97 -14.24 28.09 -9.32
C THR A 97 -13.38 27.51 -10.44
N ALA A 98 -13.56 26.22 -10.75
CA ALA A 98 -12.87 25.57 -11.85
C ALA A 98 -13.18 26.27 -13.19
N THR A 99 -12.12 26.64 -13.91
CA THR A 99 -12.21 27.26 -15.25
C THR A 99 -12.86 26.31 -16.26
N VAL A 100 -12.61 25.01 -16.12
CA VAL A 100 -13.16 23.98 -17.00
C VAL A 100 -13.82 22.89 -16.15
N LYS A 101 -15.14 22.69 -16.34
CA LYS A 101 -15.91 21.69 -15.56
C LYS A 101 -15.91 20.29 -16.18
N THR A 102 -15.68 20.18 -17.49
CA THR A 102 -15.75 18.91 -18.24
C THR A 102 -14.47 18.66 -19.05
N PRO A 103 -13.93 17.43 -19.09
CA PRO A 103 -14.39 16.23 -18.36
C PRO A 103 -14.05 16.29 -16.86
N MET A 104 -14.85 15.60 -16.05
CA MET A 104 -14.63 15.48 -14.61
C MET A 104 -13.35 14.69 -14.31
N VAL A 105 -12.56 15.17 -13.36
CA VAL A 105 -11.33 14.50 -12.90
C VAL A 105 -11.71 13.21 -12.15
N ARG A 106 -11.02 12.10 -12.45
CA ARG A 106 -11.23 10.79 -11.80
C ARG A 106 -10.15 10.53 -10.75
N ASN A 107 -10.47 9.74 -9.72
CA ASN A 107 -9.50 9.27 -8.71
C ASN A 107 -8.24 8.62 -9.32
N SER A 108 -8.40 7.91 -10.44
CA SER A 108 -7.30 7.26 -11.15
C SER A 108 -6.22 8.24 -11.63
N VAL A 109 -6.59 9.50 -11.91
CA VAL A 109 -5.65 10.53 -12.36
C VAL A 109 -4.66 10.86 -11.24
N TRP A 110 -5.14 10.97 -10.00
CA TRP A 110 -4.29 11.20 -8.82
C TRP A 110 -3.34 10.04 -8.55
N VAL A 111 -3.83 8.81 -8.66
CA VAL A 111 -3.00 7.60 -8.53
C VAL A 111 -1.87 7.60 -9.57
N GLN A 112 -2.19 7.87 -10.84
CA GLN A 112 -1.19 7.96 -11.91
C GLN A 112 -0.18 9.07 -11.66
N LEU A 113 -0.66 10.24 -11.23
CA LEU A 113 0.21 11.40 -10.99
C LEU A 113 1.24 11.13 -9.89
N VAL A 114 0.82 10.52 -8.77
CA VAL A 114 1.75 10.16 -7.68
C VAL A 114 2.71 9.05 -8.12
N GLN A 115 2.26 8.07 -8.91
CA GLN A 115 3.14 7.02 -9.45
C GLN A 115 4.20 7.58 -10.41
N LEU A 116 3.87 8.60 -11.20
CA LEU A 116 4.78 9.24 -12.16
C LEU A 116 5.75 10.22 -11.51
N ALA A 117 5.44 10.76 -10.32
CA ALA A 117 6.27 11.73 -9.63
C ALA A 117 7.64 11.13 -9.26
N THR A 118 8.74 11.63 -9.81
CA THR A 118 10.11 11.13 -9.57
C THR A 118 10.91 11.98 -8.59
N THR A 119 10.45 13.19 -8.27
CA THR A 119 11.14 14.12 -7.38
C THR A 119 10.24 14.54 -6.21
N GLN A 120 10.87 14.97 -5.11
CA GLN A 120 10.14 15.53 -3.97
C GLN A 120 9.34 16.77 -4.36
N GLN A 121 9.91 17.66 -5.17
CA GLN A 121 9.23 18.87 -5.65
C GLN A 121 7.95 18.55 -6.42
N GLN A 122 7.96 17.50 -7.24
CA GLN A 122 6.76 17.05 -7.94
C GLN A 122 5.68 16.58 -6.95
N LEU A 123 6.05 15.82 -5.92
CA LEU A 123 5.09 15.46 -4.87
C LEU A 123 4.56 16.69 -4.13
N GLU A 124 5.39 17.68 -3.82
CA GLU A 124 4.96 18.92 -3.19
C GLU A 124 3.94 19.67 -4.05
N THR A 125 4.19 19.78 -5.35
CA THR A 125 3.23 20.37 -6.30
C THR A 125 1.91 19.62 -6.30
N ILE A 126 1.93 18.28 -6.28
CA ILE A 126 0.71 17.45 -6.17
C ILE A 126 -0.05 17.75 -4.89
N THR A 127 0.65 17.81 -3.75
CA THR A 127 0.02 18.06 -2.44
C THR A 127 -0.62 19.44 -2.37
N GLY A 128 -0.03 20.44 -3.05
CA GLY A 128 -0.61 21.78 -3.17
C GLY A 128 -1.98 21.81 -3.85
N MET A 129 -2.29 20.79 -4.67
CA MET A 129 -3.56 20.68 -5.40
C MET A 129 -4.65 19.89 -4.65
N PHE A 130 -4.32 19.23 -3.53
CA PHE A 130 -5.29 18.40 -2.79
C PHE A 130 -6.48 19.21 -2.24
N ALA A 131 -6.24 20.43 -1.74
CA ALA A 131 -7.32 21.30 -1.26
C ALA A 131 -8.33 21.62 -2.37
N GLY A 132 -7.84 21.89 -3.59
CA GLY A 132 -8.70 22.12 -4.74
C GLY A 132 -9.54 20.89 -5.13
N TRP A 133 -9.06 19.68 -4.85
CA TRP A 133 -9.85 18.46 -5.03
C TRP A 133 -10.96 18.32 -3.99
N THR A 134 -10.65 18.58 -2.72
CA THR A 134 -11.62 18.43 -1.63
C THR A 134 -12.69 19.51 -1.66
N GLU A 135 -12.35 20.73 -2.10
CA GLU A 135 -13.29 21.83 -2.34
C GLU A 135 -14.36 21.51 -3.39
N THR A 136 -14.06 20.63 -4.35
CA THR A 136 -15.05 20.18 -5.35
C THR A 136 -16.04 19.14 -4.79
N GLY A 137 -15.90 18.77 -3.51
CA GLY A 137 -16.74 17.79 -2.81
C GLY A 137 -16.26 16.35 -2.95
N HIS A 138 -15.15 16.12 -3.67
CA HIS A 138 -14.54 14.79 -3.77
C HIS A 138 -13.69 14.44 -2.55
N LYS A 139 -13.51 13.13 -2.32
CA LYS A 139 -12.72 12.60 -1.20
C LYS A 139 -11.68 11.60 -1.71
N PHE A 140 -10.53 11.57 -1.06
CA PHE A 140 -9.52 10.55 -1.34
C PHE A 140 -9.88 9.22 -0.69
N GLU A 141 -9.58 8.13 -1.39
CA GLU A 141 -9.73 6.77 -0.87
C GLU A 141 -8.55 6.38 0.03
N ASN A 142 -8.77 5.44 0.95
CA ASN A 142 -7.73 4.93 1.83
C ASN A 142 -6.55 4.31 1.06
N SER A 143 -6.82 3.67 -0.09
CA SER A 143 -5.80 3.11 -0.99
C SER A 143 -4.83 4.16 -1.52
N PHE A 144 -5.32 5.39 -1.75
CA PHE A 144 -4.48 6.51 -2.18
C PHE A 144 -3.51 6.95 -1.09
N SER A 145 -3.94 6.95 0.18
CA SER A 145 -3.10 7.31 1.33
C SER A 145 -1.86 6.40 1.43
N GLU A 146 -2.04 5.10 1.18
CA GLU A 146 -0.97 4.09 1.20
C GLU A 146 0.02 4.30 0.06
N LEU A 147 -0.50 4.55 -1.13
CA LEU A 147 0.30 4.83 -2.31
C LEU A 147 1.11 6.13 -2.14
N PHE A 148 0.51 7.17 -1.56
CA PHE A 148 1.17 8.44 -1.30
C PHE A 148 2.30 8.31 -0.27
N VAL A 149 2.05 7.68 0.88
CA VAL A 149 3.09 7.45 1.91
C VAL A 149 4.22 6.60 1.34
N ARG A 150 3.88 5.53 0.60
CA ARG A 150 4.87 4.67 -0.06
C ARG A 150 5.75 5.48 -1.02
N ARG A 151 5.14 6.35 -1.83
CA ARG A 151 5.92 7.18 -2.76
C ARG A 151 6.84 8.15 -2.03
N CYS A 152 6.37 8.74 -0.93
CA CYS A 152 7.21 9.58 -0.07
C CYS A 152 8.40 8.81 0.51
N GLU A 153 8.22 7.54 0.92
CA GLU A 153 9.33 6.71 1.37
C GLU A 153 10.31 6.36 0.25
N GLU A 154 9.81 5.97 -0.93
CA GLU A 154 10.62 5.65 -2.12
C GLU A 154 11.50 6.85 -2.53
N LEU A 155 10.94 8.07 -2.48
CA LEU A 155 11.66 9.32 -2.77
C LEU A 155 12.41 9.88 -1.56
N LYS A 156 12.48 9.14 -0.43
CA LYS A 156 13.18 9.51 0.80
C LYS A 156 12.73 10.85 1.41
N CYS A 157 11.47 11.21 1.25
CA CYS A 157 10.85 12.43 1.79
C CYS A 157 9.63 12.16 2.71
N PRO A 158 9.73 11.28 3.73
CA PRO A 158 8.60 10.97 4.61
C PRO A 158 8.11 12.15 5.47
N LEU A 159 8.93 13.20 5.65
CA LEU A 159 8.49 14.43 6.31
C LEU A 159 7.39 15.16 5.54
N LEU A 160 7.36 15.04 4.20
CA LEU A 160 6.28 15.61 3.40
C LEU A 160 4.95 14.92 3.74
N ALA A 161 4.94 13.59 3.84
CA ALA A 161 3.77 12.85 4.27
C ALA A 161 3.36 13.29 5.69
N LEU A 162 4.31 13.40 6.62
CA LEU A 162 4.02 13.86 7.98
C LEU A 162 3.35 15.24 8.01
N LYS A 163 3.84 16.18 7.19
CA LYS A 163 3.23 17.52 7.06
C LYS A 163 1.80 17.44 6.52
N VAL A 164 1.58 16.68 5.45
CA VAL A 164 0.26 16.52 4.83
C VAL A 164 -0.75 15.93 5.79
N TYR A 165 -0.39 14.88 6.52
CA TYR A 165 -1.31 14.24 7.48
C TYR A 165 -1.44 15.02 8.80
N GLY A 166 -0.44 15.83 9.16
CA GLY A 166 -0.53 16.76 10.29
C GLY A 166 -1.49 17.92 10.03
N GLU A 167 -1.55 18.43 8.79
CA GLU A 167 -2.47 19.48 8.36
C GLU A 167 -3.79 18.90 7.82
N CYS A 168 -4.47 18.04 8.60
CA CYS A 168 -5.70 17.34 8.17
C CYS A 168 -6.81 18.30 7.68
N ALA A 169 -6.96 19.45 8.32
CA ALA A 169 -7.96 20.46 7.94
C ALA A 169 -7.74 21.03 6.53
N LYS A 170 -6.49 21.11 6.08
CA LYS A 170 -6.12 21.71 4.78
C LYS A 170 -6.19 20.70 3.65
N TYR A 171 -5.67 19.50 3.87
CA TYR A 171 -5.53 18.50 2.81
C TYR A 171 -6.71 17.51 2.76
N SER A 172 -7.46 17.37 3.86
CA SER A 172 -8.57 16.41 4.04
C SER A 172 -8.28 15.00 3.52
N LEU A 173 -7.02 14.58 3.62
CA LEU A 173 -6.55 13.26 3.19
C LEU A 173 -6.62 12.30 4.38
N PRO A 174 -7.48 11.26 4.35
CA PRO A 174 -7.56 10.28 5.43
C PRO A 174 -6.29 9.43 5.48
N LEU A 175 -5.78 9.18 6.69
CA LEU A 175 -4.67 8.26 6.91
C LEU A 175 -5.20 6.86 7.18
N SER A 176 -4.83 5.87 6.36
CA SER A 176 -5.15 4.46 6.64
C SER A 176 -4.14 3.83 7.62
N LEU A 177 -4.55 2.78 8.34
CA LEU A 177 -3.66 2.07 9.26
C LEU A 177 -2.40 1.49 8.58
N PRO A 178 -2.47 0.84 7.39
CA PRO A 178 -1.28 0.44 6.66
C PRO A 178 -0.37 1.62 6.28
N ALA A 179 -0.94 2.74 5.85
CA ALA A 179 -0.19 3.95 5.52
C ALA A 179 0.51 4.52 6.77
N ALA A 180 -0.17 4.55 7.91
CA ALA A 180 0.39 5.02 9.18
C ALA A 180 1.57 4.14 9.64
N ARG A 181 1.45 2.82 9.54
CA ARG A 181 2.54 1.87 9.83
C ARG A 181 3.74 2.08 8.91
N GLN A 182 3.50 2.27 7.60
CA GLN A 182 4.55 2.56 6.62
C GLN A 182 5.25 3.90 6.94
N LEU A 183 4.47 4.94 7.30
CA LEU A 183 5.00 6.24 7.69
C LEU A 183 5.89 6.11 8.95
N LEU A 184 5.40 5.47 10.01
CA LEU A 184 6.21 5.19 11.22
C LEU A 184 7.47 4.40 10.88
N HIS A 185 7.37 3.39 10.01
CA HIS A 185 8.51 2.62 9.55
C HIS A 185 9.56 3.51 8.86
N SER A 186 9.16 4.39 7.96
CA SER A 186 10.08 5.29 7.26
C SER A 186 10.76 6.30 8.21
N LEU A 187 10.05 6.76 9.24
CA LEU A 187 10.51 7.80 10.16
C LEU A 187 11.46 7.24 11.24
N HIS A 188 11.09 6.13 11.90
CA HIS A 188 11.79 5.66 13.08
C HIS A 188 13.27 5.26 12.85
N GLN A 189 13.65 4.99 11.60
CA GLN A 189 15.02 4.61 11.27
C GLN A 189 15.96 5.82 11.20
N LYS A 190 15.51 6.93 10.60
CA LYS A 190 16.38 8.03 10.16
C LYS A 190 16.14 9.35 10.88
N TYR A 191 14.94 9.55 11.44
CA TYR A 191 14.55 10.84 12.00
C TYR A 191 14.60 10.84 13.54
N PRO A 192 14.63 12.04 14.16
CA PRO A 192 14.57 12.21 15.60
C PRO A 192 13.30 11.59 16.23
N ILE A 193 13.35 11.34 17.54
CA ILE A 193 12.25 10.68 18.25
C ILE A 193 10.98 11.54 18.26
N GLU A 194 11.12 12.86 18.27
CA GLU A 194 10.04 13.84 18.24
C GLU A 194 9.18 13.66 16.99
N THR A 195 9.82 13.44 15.84
CA THR A 195 9.15 13.17 14.56
C THR A 195 8.36 11.85 14.61
N VAL A 196 8.91 10.82 15.26
CA VAL A 196 8.23 9.54 15.44
C VAL A 196 7.02 9.68 16.38
N MET A 197 7.16 10.46 17.46
CA MET A 197 6.06 10.74 18.39
C MET A 197 4.96 11.57 17.74
N THR A 198 5.32 12.53 16.88
CA THR A 198 4.37 13.30 16.09
C THR A 198 3.58 12.38 15.15
N ALA A 199 4.25 11.45 14.47
CA ALA A 199 3.59 10.46 13.63
C ALA A 199 2.70 9.49 14.42
N ALA A 200 3.10 9.13 15.65
CA ALA A 200 2.29 8.31 16.55
C ALA A 200 1.00 9.03 16.98
N ALA A 201 1.07 10.34 17.24
CA ALA A 201 -0.08 11.16 17.60
C ALA A 201 -1.12 11.27 16.47
N LEU A 202 -0.72 11.10 15.20
CA LEU A 202 -1.64 11.10 14.07
C LEU A 202 -2.66 9.96 14.12
N TYR A 203 -2.39 8.88 14.86
CA TYR A 203 -3.32 7.76 14.95
C TYR A 203 -4.66 8.21 15.54
N ASP A 204 -4.62 8.94 16.65
CA ASP A 204 -5.84 9.43 17.31
C ASP A 204 -6.54 10.50 16.46
N VAL A 205 -5.77 11.39 15.82
CA VAL A 205 -6.31 12.45 14.93
C VAL A 205 -7.09 11.86 13.75
N HIS A 206 -6.63 10.73 13.20
CA HIS A 206 -7.26 10.06 12.06
C HIS A 206 -8.20 8.92 12.47
N ASN A 207 -8.58 8.82 13.75
CA ASN A 207 -9.45 7.78 14.30
C ASN A 207 -8.95 6.34 14.04
N LEU A 208 -7.62 6.16 14.05
CA LEU A 208 -6.98 4.85 13.99
C LEU A 208 -6.88 4.24 15.39
N PRO A 209 -6.75 2.90 15.52
CA PRO A 209 -6.47 2.27 16.81
C PRO A 209 -5.21 2.88 17.42
N SER A 210 -5.20 3.17 18.72
CA SER A 210 -4.04 3.82 19.35
C SER A 210 -2.77 3.02 19.09
N VAL A 211 -1.61 3.69 19.04
CA VAL A 211 -0.33 3.02 18.74
C VAL A 211 -0.04 1.85 19.69
N SER A 212 -0.50 1.92 20.94
CA SER A 212 -0.41 0.86 21.95
C SER A 212 -1.27 -0.37 21.67
N GLN A 213 -2.33 -0.26 20.87
CA GLN A 213 -3.23 -1.36 20.48
C GLN A 213 -2.75 -2.07 19.21
N ASP A 214 -1.94 -1.42 18.39
CA ASP A 214 -1.33 -2.04 17.21
C ASP A 214 0.09 -2.54 17.48
N ILE A 215 0.28 -3.86 17.43
CA ILE A 215 1.56 -4.50 17.75
C ILE A 215 2.73 -3.99 16.91
N VAL A 216 2.50 -3.72 15.62
CA VAL A 216 3.55 -3.26 14.69
C VAL A 216 3.92 -1.81 14.99
N SER A 217 2.93 -0.94 15.17
CA SER A 217 3.16 0.46 15.52
C SER A 217 3.82 0.60 16.89
N ALA A 218 3.32 -0.13 17.91
CA ALA A 218 3.92 -0.17 19.24
C ALA A 218 5.38 -0.61 19.20
N SER A 219 5.70 -1.67 18.43
CA SER A 219 7.07 -2.17 18.34
C SER A 219 8.02 -1.19 17.62
N LEU A 220 7.54 -0.50 16.59
CA LEU A 220 8.29 0.56 15.90
C LEU A 220 8.62 1.72 16.85
N VAL A 221 7.61 2.22 17.58
CA VAL A 221 7.80 3.33 18.53
C VAL A 221 8.68 2.91 19.71
N ALA A 222 8.47 1.73 20.29
CA ALA A 222 9.34 1.23 21.37
C ALA A 222 10.80 1.08 20.90
N SER A 223 11.02 0.54 19.69
CA SER A 223 12.36 0.44 19.08
C SER A 223 13.00 1.81 18.89
N ALA A 224 12.25 2.82 18.44
CA ALA A 224 12.73 4.20 18.32
C ALA A 224 13.12 4.79 19.68
N CYS A 225 12.28 4.56 20.69
CA CYS A 225 12.51 5.04 22.05
C CYS A 225 13.78 4.46 22.69
N PHE A 226 14.01 3.16 22.52
CA PHE A 226 15.24 2.50 22.96
C PHE A 226 16.47 2.97 22.18
N LYS A 227 16.32 3.28 20.90
CA LYS A 227 17.41 3.87 20.09
C LYS A 227 17.80 5.25 20.60
N HIS A 228 16.82 6.09 20.97
CA HIS A 228 17.07 7.45 21.45
C HIS A 228 17.71 7.49 22.84
N ASN A 229 17.36 6.55 23.73
CA ASN A 229 18.01 6.34 25.04
C ASN A 229 17.96 7.54 26.03
N SER A 230 17.02 8.47 25.87
CA SER A 230 16.73 9.49 26.88
C SER A 230 15.87 8.94 28.03
N LYS A 231 15.90 9.56 29.22
CA LYS A 231 15.08 9.14 30.37
C LYS A 231 13.60 9.02 30.02
N HIS A 232 13.03 10.03 29.33
CA HIS A 232 11.63 10.03 28.92
C HIS A 232 11.32 8.94 27.88
N SER A 233 12.17 8.81 26.85
CA SER A 233 11.95 7.78 25.83
C SER A 233 12.04 6.37 26.42
N LEU A 234 12.96 6.13 27.37
CA LEU A 234 13.04 4.85 28.06
C LEU A 234 11.81 4.56 28.93
N THR A 235 11.24 5.57 29.59
CA THR A 235 9.97 5.40 30.32
C THR A 235 8.86 4.95 29.36
N VAL A 236 8.70 5.62 28.22
CA VAL A 236 7.71 5.25 27.20
C VAL A 236 7.95 3.83 26.69
N ALA A 237 9.19 3.49 26.35
CA ALA A 237 9.54 2.15 25.88
C ALA A 237 9.21 1.06 26.92
N ASN A 238 9.50 1.32 28.19
CA ASN A 238 9.22 0.38 29.27
C ASN A 238 7.72 0.19 29.53
N VAL A 239 6.88 1.18 29.23
CA VAL A 239 5.41 1.07 29.27
C VAL A 239 4.87 0.29 28.06
N LEU A 240 5.44 0.52 26.87
CA LEU A 240 5.02 -0.15 25.63
C LEU A 240 5.37 -1.64 25.60
N VAL A 241 6.51 -2.05 26.17
CA VAL A 241 6.95 -3.46 26.13
C VAL A 241 5.94 -4.44 26.74
N PRO A 242 5.37 -4.22 27.94
CA PRO A 242 4.27 -5.02 28.48
C PRO A 242 3.04 -5.06 27.56
N GLN A 243 2.66 -3.93 26.96
CA GLN A 243 1.51 -3.86 26.04
C GLN A 243 1.76 -4.71 24.79
N ILE A 244 2.94 -4.60 24.17
CA ILE A 244 3.35 -5.43 23.03
C ILE A 244 3.22 -6.92 23.37
N LYS A 245 3.62 -7.33 24.58
CA LYS A 245 3.49 -8.74 25.01
C LYS A 245 2.05 -9.18 25.14
N SER A 246 1.18 -8.32 25.67
CA SER A 246 -0.25 -8.64 25.79
C SER A 246 -0.90 -8.88 24.43
N LEU A 247 -0.43 -8.17 23.39
CA LEU A 247 -0.91 -8.31 22.02
C LEU A 247 -0.45 -9.60 21.33
N PHE A 248 0.57 -10.30 21.84
CA PHE A 248 1.02 -11.57 21.27
C PHE A 248 -0.06 -12.67 21.29
N GLY A 249 -1.01 -12.62 22.24
CA GLY A 249 -2.09 -13.61 22.33
C GLY A 249 -3.09 -13.52 21.17
N GLY A 250 -3.28 -12.32 20.61
CA GLY A 250 -4.19 -12.08 19.48
C GLY A 250 -3.52 -12.16 18.10
N TYR A 251 -2.18 -12.21 18.03
CA TYR A 251 -1.43 -12.17 16.79
C TYR A 251 -0.67 -13.48 16.56
N GLN A 252 -1.31 -14.40 15.83
CA GLN A 252 -0.68 -15.61 15.31
C GLN A 252 0.24 -15.21 14.14
N PRO A 253 1.56 -15.37 14.25
CA PRO A 253 2.46 -15.15 13.13
C PRO A 253 2.11 -16.18 12.05
N LYS A 254 1.83 -15.73 10.82
CA LYS A 254 1.78 -16.66 9.68
C LYS A 254 3.21 -17.17 9.45
N PRO A 255 3.42 -18.49 9.38
CA PRO A 255 4.69 -19.05 8.91
C PRO A 255 5.02 -18.42 7.55
N LEU A 256 6.28 -18.09 7.33
CA LEU A 256 6.73 -17.75 5.98
C LEU A 256 6.51 -19.01 5.17
N ALA A 257 5.62 -18.97 4.17
CA ALA A 257 5.54 -20.04 3.19
C ALA A 257 6.97 -20.23 2.65
N GLU A 258 7.48 -21.45 2.76
CA GLU A 258 8.80 -21.79 2.25
C GLU A 258 8.89 -21.30 0.81
N GLU A 259 9.98 -20.60 0.47
CA GLU A 259 10.28 -20.16 -0.90
C GLU A 259 10.51 -21.40 -1.77
N GLY A 260 9.42 -22.05 -2.16
CA GLY A 260 9.43 -23.33 -2.81
C GLY A 260 8.01 -23.82 -2.93
N THR A 261 7.51 -23.85 -4.16
CA THR A 261 6.23 -24.39 -4.61
C THR A 261 5.02 -23.45 -4.53
N GLU A 262 4.48 -23.24 -5.74
CA GLU A 262 3.17 -22.71 -6.10
C GLU A 262 2.97 -21.19 -6.03
N GLN A 263 2.81 -20.64 -7.23
CA GLN A 263 2.46 -19.28 -7.55
C GLN A 263 1.41 -18.73 -6.57
N ALA A 264 1.86 -17.87 -5.66
CA ALA A 264 0.97 -16.93 -4.98
C ALA A 264 0.08 -16.28 -6.07
N PRO A 265 -1.25 -16.26 -5.91
CA PRO A 265 -2.13 -15.63 -6.89
C PRO A 265 -1.65 -14.21 -7.06
N ALA A 266 -1.25 -13.87 -8.30
CA ALA A 266 -0.56 -12.64 -8.66
C ALA A 266 -1.00 -11.50 -7.76
N SER A 267 -0.12 -11.14 -6.81
CA SER A 267 -0.36 -10.06 -5.87
C SER A 267 -0.80 -8.85 -6.67
N ILE A 268 -2.04 -8.42 -6.45
CA ILE A 268 -2.53 -7.16 -7.02
C ILE A 268 -1.43 -6.12 -6.78
N PRO A 269 -1.01 -5.33 -7.79
CA PRO A 269 -0.03 -4.28 -7.59
C PRO A 269 -0.53 -3.34 -6.48
N GLY A 270 -0.05 -3.54 -5.24
CA GLY A 270 -0.62 -2.89 -4.05
C GLY A 270 -0.87 -3.78 -2.83
N ALA A 271 -0.71 -5.11 -2.88
CA ALA A 271 -0.94 -5.95 -1.69
C ALA A 271 0.21 -5.83 -0.65
N PHE A 272 -0.03 -5.10 0.44
CA PHE A 272 0.90 -4.78 1.54
C PHE A 272 1.22 -5.93 2.53
N SER A 273 0.92 -7.19 2.18
CA SER A 273 0.72 -8.24 3.20
C SER A 273 1.98 -8.71 3.96
N GLU A 274 3.19 -8.54 3.42
CA GLU A 274 4.41 -9.18 4.00
C GLU A 274 5.37 -8.22 4.72
N LYS A 275 5.25 -6.92 4.50
CA LYS A 275 6.16 -5.94 5.12
C LYS A 275 5.98 -5.83 6.65
N PRO A 276 4.75 -5.79 7.20
CA PRO A 276 4.56 -5.58 8.63
C PRO A 276 5.17 -6.68 9.51
N SER A 277 5.12 -7.94 9.08
CA SER A 277 5.74 -9.07 9.81
C SER A 277 7.26 -8.94 9.86
N THR A 278 7.88 -8.57 8.73
CA THR A 278 9.33 -8.32 8.64
C THR A 278 9.77 -7.18 9.55
N TRP A 279 9.00 -6.08 9.57
CA TRP A 279 9.28 -4.96 10.47
C TRP A 279 9.11 -5.34 11.93
N LEU A 280 8.06 -6.11 12.25
CA LEU A 280 7.82 -6.60 13.61
C LEU A 280 8.96 -7.52 14.07
N LYS A 281 9.42 -8.44 13.22
CA LYS A 281 10.60 -9.29 13.49
C LYS A 281 11.82 -8.46 13.86
N TRP A 282 12.14 -7.47 13.02
CA TRP A 282 13.32 -6.65 13.19
C TRP A 282 13.23 -5.74 14.43
N THR A 283 12.08 -5.13 14.67
CA THR A 283 11.85 -4.26 15.84
C THR A 283 11.88 -5.06 17.14
N LEU A 284 11.26 -6.24 17.20
CA LEU A 284 11.32 -7.11 18.38
C LEU A 284 12.73 -7.61 18.67
N LYS A 285 13.55 -7.89 17.65
CA LYS A 285 14.98 -8.20 17.83
C LYS A 285 15.72 -7.03 18.49
N LYS A 286 15.42 -5.80 18.10
CA LYS A 286 16.02 -4.59 18.70
C LYS A 286 15.57 -4.36 20.13
N ILE A 287 14.27 -4.51 20.39
CA ILE A 287 13.69 -4.40 21.72
C ILE A 287 14.33 -5.43 22.65
N ASP A 288 14.40 -6.70 22.27
CA ASP A 288 15.03 -7.77 23.08
C ASP A 288 16.49 -7.43 23.42
N LYS A 289 17.28 -6.99 22.43
CA LYS A 289 18.67 -6.55 22.63
C LYS A 289 18.75 -5.36 23.59
N ALA A 290 17.86 -4.37 23.46
CA ALA A 290 17.84 -3.20 24.33
C ALA A 290 17.45 -3.56 25.77
N THR A 291 16.42 -4.39 25.94
CA THR A 291 15.99 -4.87 27.26
C THR A 291 17.05 -5.70 27.96
N TYR A 292 17.80 -6.53 27.21
CA TYR A 292 18.93 -7.28 27.75
C TYR A 292 20.03 -6.36 28.27
N LYS A 293 20.38 -5.31 27.51
CA LYS A 293 21.39 -4.33 27.95
C LYS A 293 20.98 -3.60 29.23
N GLN A 294 19.69 -3.32 29.41
CA GLN A 294 19.20 -2.59 30.58
C GLN A 294 19.03 -3.47 31.82
N LYS A 295 18.54 -4.70 31.67
CA LYS A 295 18.14 -5.56 32.79
C LYS A 295 19.04 -6.79 32.99
N GLY A 296 20.01 -7.02 32.11
CA GLY A 296 20.87 -8.20 32.11
C GLY A 296 20.15 -9.53 31.79
N LYS A 297 18.85 -9.49 31.48
CA LYS A 297 18.02 -10.68 31.23
C LYS A 297 17.24 -10.51 29.93
N ARG A 298 17.23 -11.55 29.09
CA ARG A 298 16.43 -11.58 27.86
C ARG A 298 14.96 -11.80 28.18
N ASP A 299 14.10 -11.22 27.35
CA ASP A 299 12.67 -11.31 27.57
C ASP A 299 12.12 -12.64 27.04
N LYS A 300 11.70 -13.54 27.96
CA LYS A 300 11.20 -14.88 27.59
C LYS A 300 10.00 -14.82 26.66
N ALA A 301 9.09 -13.85 26.83
CA ALA A 301 7.88 -13.77 26.02
C ALA A 301 8.20 -13.33 24.58
N ILE A 302 9.02 -12.29 24.43
CA ILE A 302 9.46 -11.82 23.10
C ILE A 302 10.27 -12.90 22.40
N ARG A 303 11.16 -13.60 23.11
CA ARG A 303 11.96 -14.69 22.56
C ARG A 303 11.09 -15.85 22.07
N ARG A 304 10.16 -16.35 22.91
CA ARG A 304 9.23 -17.42 22.52
C ARG A 304 8.36 -17.04 21.34
N TRP A 305 7.87 -15.79 21.29
CA TRP A 305 7.11 -15.32 20.14
C TRP A 305 7.98 -15.38 18.88
N ARG A 306 9.23 -14.89 18.94
CA ARG A 306 10.17 -14.97 17.82
C ARG A 306 10.49 -16.41 17.40
N GLU A 307 10.65 -17.35 18.33
CA GLU A 307 10.86 -18.77 18.02
C GLU A 307 9.65 -19.37 17.29
N ARG A 308 8.41 -19.12 17.76
CA ARG A 308 7.18 -19.63 17.11
C ARG A 308 6.92 -19.06 15.72
N SER A 309 7.42 -17.85 15.46
CA SER A 309 7.34 -17.22 14.15
C SER A 309 8.48 -17.62 13.21
N GLU A 310 9.27 -18.66 13.55
CA GLU A 310 10.45 -19.10 12.80
C GLU A 310 11.52 -17.98 12.67
N HIS A 311 11.49 -16.98 13.55
CA HIS A 311 12.42 -15.85 13.53
C HIS A 311 13.76 -16.15 14.20
N ILE A 312 13.85 -17.24 14.95
CA ILE A 312 15.06 -17.78 15.58
C ILE A 312 14.96 -19.29 15.42
N ILE A 313 16.02 -19.94 14.94
CA ILE A 313 16.13 -21.41 14.98
C ILE A 313 16.11 -21.77 16.46
N ALA A 314 15.07 -22.48 16.90
CA ALA A 314 15.01 -22.99 18.27
C ALA A 314 16.32 -23.76 18.52
N PRO A 315 17.00 -23.56 19.66
CA PRO A 315 18.14 -24.41 19.98
C PRO A 315 17.63 -25.85 19.92
N ALA A 316 18.25 -26.67 19.08
CA ALA A 316 17.88 -28.07 18.93
C ALA A 316 17.81 -28.67 20.33
N SER A 317 16.63 -29.11 20.72
CA SER A 317 16.46 -29.88 21.95
C SER A 317 17.15 -31.22 21.70
N PHE A 318 18.35 -31.38 22.26
CA PHE A 318 18.98 -32.68 22.46
C PHE A 318 18.41 -33.34 23.71
#